data_AF-A0A920NTF0-F1
#
_entry.id   AF-A0A920NTF0-F1
#
_cell.length_a   1.000
_cell.length_b   1.000
_cell.length_c   1.000
_cell.angle_alpha   90.00
_cell.angle_beta   90.00
_cell.angle_gamma   90.00
#
_symmetry.space_group_name_H-M   'P 1'
#
loop_
_entity.id
_entity.type
_entity.pdbx_description
1 polymer ?
#
loop_
_entity_poly.entity_id
_entity_poly.type
_entity_poly.pdbx_seq_one_letter_code
_entity_poly.pdbx_strand_id
1 'polypeptide(L)'
;MLDKQREYVALGQLLFMHQNPHKAAQVMEYGFKNDFIKEEEKTLKALAQYWHAAKELKKAKPAYEKAASKSKEGELYIFLGQVHFGLDEFSGAEKAIRAG
;
A
#
# COMPACT_ATOMS: atom_id res chain seq x y z
N MET A 1 7.67 9.04 25.31
CA MET A 1 7.85 9.27 23.87
C MET A 1 6.53 8.87 23.22
N LEU A 2 5.86 9.75 22.46
CA LEU A 2 4.62 9.41 21.79
C LEU A 2 4.87 8.29 20.75
N ASP A 3 3.84 7.47 20.51
CA ASP A 3 3.89 6.37 19.54
C ASP A 3 3.91 6.93 18.12
N LYS A 4 5.12 7.10 17.56
CA LYS A 4 5.34 7.64 16.21
C LYS A 4 4.56 6.86 15.14
N GLN A 5 4.41 5.54 15.28
CA GLN A 5 3.63 4.76 14.31
C GLN A 5 2.19 5.27 14.26
N ARG A 6 1.57 5.43 15.43
CA ARG A 6 0.20 5.93 15.55
C ARG A 6 0.06 7.33 14.93
N GLU A 7 1.01 8.21 15.15
CA GLU A 7 0.99 9.59 14.62
C GLU A 7 1.04 9.61 13.09
N TYR A 8 1.99 8.89 12.48
CA TYR A 8 2.14 8.88 11.02
C TYR A 8 0.99 8.16 10.32
N VAL A 9 0.50 7.04 10.90
CA VAL A 9 -0.67 6.33 10.36
C VAL A 9 -1.92 7.22 10.42
N ALA A 10 -2.15 7.92 11.55
CA ALA A 10 -3.27 8.84 11.68
C ALA A 10 -3.18 10.02 10.71
N LEU A 11 -1.97 10.58 10.52
CA LEU A 11 -1.75 11.66 9.55
C LEU A 11 -2.00 11.20 8.12
N GLY A 12 -1.50 10.02 7.74
CA GLY A 12 -1.76 9.41 6.43
C GLY A 12 -3.25 9.22 6.17
N GLN A 13 -3.98 8.67 7.15
CA GLN A 13 -5.44 8.50 7.07
C GLN A 13 -6.18 9.83 6.94
N LEU A 14 -5.82 10.84 7.73
CA LEU A 14 -6.42 12.17 7.67
C LEU A 14 -6.23 12.78 6.27
N LEU A 15 -5.01 12.76 5.73
CA LEU A 15 -4.71 13.27 4.40
C LEU A 15 -5.51 12.53 3.32
N PHE A 16 -5.64 11.22 3.43
CA PHE A 16 -6.42 10.41 2.50
C PHE A 16 -7.92 10.75 2.55
N MET A 17 -8.50 10.90 3.75
CA MET A 17 -9.89 11.34 3.93
C MET A 17 -10.18 12.71 3.31
N HIS A 18 -9.18 13.60 3.31
CA HIS A 18 -9.24 14.90 2.64
C HIS A 18 -8.84 14.86 1.16
N GLN A 19 -8.99 13.69 0.51
CA GLN A 19 -8.72 13.49 -0.92
C GLN A 19 -7.29 13.88 -1.34
N ASN A 20 -6.32 13.70 -0.45
CA ASN A 20 -4.92 13.96 -0.72
C ASN A 20 -4.07 12.66 -0.67
N PRO A 21 -4.32 11.71 -1.58
CA PRO A 21 -3.70 10.38 -1.54
C PRO A 21 -2.18 10.43 -1.76
N HIS A 22 -1.68 11.38 -2.56
CA HIS A 22 -0.26 11.51 -2.80
C HIS A 22 0.48 11.91 -1.51
N LYS A 23 0.00 12.93 -0.78
CA LYS A 23 0.62 13.31 0.50
C LYS A 23 0.43 12.24 1.57
N ALA A 24 -0.72 11.56 1.58
CA ALA A 24 -0.95 10.43 2.49
C ALA A 24 0.11 9.34 2.29
N ALA A 25 0.40 8.99 1.03
CA ALA A 25 1.42 8.00 0.71
C ALA A 25 2.83 8.48 1.07
N GLN A 26 3.18 9.75 0.81
CA GLN A 26 4.48 10.32 1.20
C GLN A 26 4.72 10.30 2.71
N VAL A 27 3.69 10.60 3.51
CA VAL A 27 3.77 10.51 4.98
C VAL A 27 4.03 9.08 5.42
N MET A 28 3.30 8.11 4.86
CA MET A 28 3.51 6.69 5.17
C MET A 28 4.91 6.24 4.76
N GLU A 29 5.35 6.56 3.54
CA GLU A 29 6.69 6.23 3.01
C GLU A 29 7.81 6.82 3.88
N TYR A 30 7.67 8.07 4.32
CA TYR A 30 8.60 8.67 5.27
C TYR A 30 8.63 7.91 6.60
N GLY A 31 7.46 7.52 7.12
CA GLY A 31 7.34 6.72 8.33
C GLY A 31 8.04 5.37 8.24
N PHE A 32 7.89 4.66 7.11
CA PHE A 32 8.61 3.41 6.85
C PHE A 32 10.13 3.63 6.72
N LYS A 33 10.55 4.65 5.96
CA LYS A 33 11.98 4.94 5.73
C LYS A 33 12.76 5.24 7.01
N ASN A 34 12.09 5.78 8.02
CA ASN A 34 12.70 6.14 9.31
C ASN A 34 12.39 5.10 10.42
N ASP A 35 11.90 3.92 10.07
CA ASP A 35 11.51 2.86 11.01
C ASP A 35 10.47 3.29 12.07
N PHE A 36 9.70 4.34 11.77
CA PHE A 36 8.62 4.82 12.64
C PHE A 36 7.34 3.99 12.45
N ILE A 37 7.17 3.41 11.27
CA ILE A 37 6.06 2.50 10.94
C ILE A 37 6.64 1.13 10.64
N LYS A 38 6.14 0.11 11.33
CA LYS A 38 6.49 -1.28 11.07
C LYS A 38 5.84 -1.79 9.79
N GLU A 39 6.56 -2.64 9.05
CA GLU A 39 6.05 -3.35 7.87
C GLU A 39 5.09 -4.50 8.25
N GLU A 40 3.89 -4.10 8.67
CA GLU A 40 2.74 -4.95 8.97
C GLU A 40 1.79 -4.95 7.76
N GLU A 41 0.99 -6.01 7.60
CA GLU A 41 0.03 -6.11 6.50
C GLU A 41 -0.86 -4.86 6.36
N LYS A 42 -1.44 -4.40 7.47
CA LYS A 42 -2.34 -3.23 7.49
C LYS A 42 -1.65 -1.92 7.07
N THR A 43 -0.38 -1.72 7.45
CA THR A 43 0.34 -0.47 7.15
C THR A 43 0.82 -0.47 5.71
N LEU A 44 1.24 -1.62 5.20
CA LEU A 44 1.61 -1.82 3.79
C LEU A 44 0.38 -1.71 2.87
N LYS A 45 -0.76 -2.30 3.26
CA LYS A 45 -2.05 -2.15 2.56
C LYS A 45 -2.43 -0.68 2.45
N ALA A 46 -2.32 0.10 3.53
CA ALA A 46 -2.62 1.53 3.51
C ALA A 46 -1.70 2.30 2.53
N LEU A 47 -0.38 2.09 2.59
CA LEU A 47 0.58 2.70 1.65
C LEU A 47 0.23 2.37 0.20
N ALA A 48 -0.06 1.09 -0.07
CA ALA A 48 -0.40 0.60 -1.39
C ALA A 48 -1.68 1.26 -1.92
N GLN A 49 -2.73 1.34 -1.10
CA GLN A 49 -3.99 2.00 -1.44
C GLN A 49 -3.82 3.50 -1.67
N TYR A 50 -2.97 4.18 -0.90
CA TYR A 50 -2.71 5.62 -1.09
C TYR A 50 -1.98 5.89 -2.40
N TRP A 51 -0.95 5.10 -2.73
CA TRP A 51 -0.30 5.20 -4.04
C TRP A 51 -1.24 4.83 -5.19
N HIS A 52 -2.07 3.81 -5.03
CA HIS A 52 -3.07 3.41 -6.03
C HIS A 52 -4.06 4.55 -6.28
N ALA A 53 -4.65 5.12 -5.23
CA ALA A 53 -5.58 6.26 -5.35
C ALA A 53 -4.91 7.52 -5.94
N ALA A 54 -3.60 7.68 -5.76
CA ALA A 54 -2.82 8.73 -6.41
C ALA A 54 -2.50 8.44 -7.89
N LYS A 55 -2.95 7.29 -8.44
CA LYS A 55 -2.63 6.77 -9.78
C LYS A 55 -1.13 6.45 -9.99
N GLU A 56 -0.41 6.23 -8.90
CA GLU A 56 1.02 5.89 -8.88
C GLU A 56 1.20 4.37 -8.80
N LEU A 57 0.68 3.65 -9.79
CA LEU A 57 0.62 2.18 -9.77
C LEU A 57 1.98 1.51 -9.59
N LYS A 58 3.04 2.08 -10.19
CA LYS A 58 4.42 1.60 -10.03
C LYS A 58 4.92 1.66 -8.58
N LYS A 59 4.44 2.64 -7.80
CA LYS A 59 4.77 2.79 -6.37
C LYS A 59 3.86 1.93 -5.50
N ALA A 60 2.60 1.74 -5.91
CA ALA A 60 1.65 0.89 -5.21
C ALA A 60 2.04 -0.60 -5.23
N LYS A 61 2.53 -1.08 -6.38
CA LYS A 61 2.90 -2.48 -6.63
C LYS A 61 3.78 -3.11 -5.52
N PRO A 62 4.97 -2.58 -5.19
CA PRO A 62 5.83 -3.20 -4.17
C PRO A 62 5.20 -3.21 -2.78
N ALA A 63 4.33 -2.24 -2.47
CA ALA A 63 3.60 -2.22 -1.20
C ALA A 63 2.51 -3.31 -1.16
N TYR A 64 1.78 -3.52 -2.26
CA TYR A 64 0.82 -4.63 -2.38
C TYR A 64 1.51 -6.00 -2.36
N GLU A 65 2.66 -6.17 -3.03
CA GLU A 65 3.45 -7.42 -2.99
C GLU A 65 3.84 -7.77 -1.55
N LYS A 66 4.41 -6.82 -0.82
CA LYS A 66 4.77 -7.01 0.59
C LYS A 66 3.53 -7.26 1.47
N ALA A 67 2.44 -6.52 1.26
CA ALA A 67 1.21 -6.71 2.01
C ALA A 67 0.62 -8.11 1.78
N ALA A 68 0.49 -8.54 0.52
CA ALA A 68 -0.05 -9.84 0.14
C ALA A 68 0.80 -10.99 0.71
N SER A 69 2.14 -10.86 0.70
CA SER A 69 3.03 -11.87 1.32
C SER A 69 2.86 -12.03 2.83
N LYS A 70 2.28 -11.02 3.50
CA LYS A 70 1.99 -11.02 4.94
C LYS A 70 0.53 -11.33 5.26
N SER A 71 -0.34 -11.37 4.25
CA SER A 71 -1.77 -11.60 4.43
C SER A 71 -2.09 -13.07 4.60
N LYS A 72 -3.14 -13.33 5.37
CA LYS A 72 -3.78 -14.65 5.47
C LYS A 72 -4.94 -14.79 4.47
N GLU A 73 -5.28 -13.70 3.78
CA GLU A 73 -6.44 -13.60 2.89
C GLU A 73 -6.00 -13.29 1.46
N GLY A 74 -6.79 -13.75 0.48
CA GLY A 74 -6.51 -13.56 -0.94
C GLY A 74 -6.78 -12.16 -1.48
N GLU A 75 -7.49 -11.31 -0.73
CA GLU A 75 -7.93 -9.98 -1.20
C GLU A 75 -6.76 -9.11 -1.71
N LEU A 76 -5.63 -9.14 -1.02
CA LEU A 76 -4.46 -8.34 -1.38
C LEU A 76 -3.79 -8.81 -2.67
N TYR A 77 -3.90 -10.10 -3.00
CA TYR A 77 -3.45 -10.64 -4.28
C TYR A 77 -4.37 -10.20 -5.44
N ILE A 78 -5.68 -10.05 -5.20
CA ILE A 78 -6.60 -9.47 -6.19
C ILE A 78 -6.24 -8.01 -6.49
N PHE A 79 -5.95 -7.20 -5.46
CA PHE A 79 -5.50 -5.82 -5.68
C PHE A 79 -4.15 -5.75 -6.38
N LEU A 80 -3.21 -6.62 -6.05
CA LEU A 80 -1.94 -6.73 -6.76
C LEU A 80 -2.17 -7.09 -8.24
N GLY A 81 -3.10 -8.00 -8.53
CA GLY A 81 -3.49 -8.35 -9.89
C GLY A 81 -4.04 -7.18 -10.68
N GLN A 82 -4.90 -6.37 -10.06
CA GLN A 82 -5.41 -5.13 -10.67
C GLN A 82 -4.30 -4.11 -10.96
N VAL A 83 -3.34 -3.97 -10.04
CA VAL A 83 -2.19 -3.07 -10.24
C VAL A 83 -1.31 -3.55 -11.40
N HIS A 84 -1.00 -4.86 -11.47
CA HIS A 84 -0.30 -5.44 -12.61
C HIS A 84 -1.05 -5.20 -13.92
N PHE A 85 -2.37 -5.43 -13.94
CA PHE A 85 -3.19 -5.21 -15.12
C PHE A 85 -3.15 -3.75 -15.58
N GLY A 86 -3.28 -2.79 -14.65
CA GLY A 86 -3.18 -1.36 -14.95
C GLY A 86 -1.78 -0.89 -15.38
N LEU A 87 -0.76 -1.73 -15.24
CA LEU A 87 0.61 -1.52 -15.73
C LEU A 87 0.92 -2.30 -17.02
N ASP A 88 -0.09 -2.93 -17.64
CA ASP A 88 0.04 -3.84 -18.79
C ASP A 88 0.92 -5.07 -18.51
N GLU A 89 1.09 -5.44 -17.24
CA GLU A 89 1.88 -6.59 -16.79
C GLU A 89 0.98 -7.85 -16.71
N PHE A 90 0.40 -8.28 -17.83
CA PHE A 90 -0.66 -9.30 -17.85
C PHE A 90 -0.26 -10.64 -17.21
N SER A 91 0.96 -11.11 -17.41
CA SER A 91 1.45 -12.33 -16.75
C SER A 91 1.58 -12.18 -15.24
N GLY A 92 1.90 -10.97 -14.76
CA GLY A 92 1.89 -10.66 -13.33
C GLY A 92 0.47 -10.62 -12.78
N ALA A 93 -0.45 -10.04 -13.54
CA ALA A 93 -1.87 -9.97 -13.18
C ALA A 93 -2.48 -11.36 -13.02
N GLU A 94 -2.28 -12.25 -13.99
CA GLU A 94 -2.78 -13.63 -13.92
C GLU A 94 -2.23 -14.37 -12.69
N LYS A 95 -0.91 -14.29 -12.45
CA LYS A 95 -0.28 -14.96 -11.31
C LYS A 95 -0.83 -14.46 -9.97
N ALA A 96 -0.97 -13.14 -9.82
CA ALA A 96 -1.50 -12.54 -8.62
C ALA A 96 -2.97 -12.94 -8.41
N ILE A 97 -3.81 -12.85 -9.44
CA ILE A 97 -5.24 -13.24 -9.32
C ILE A 97 -5.40 -14.72 -8.95
N ARG A 98 -4.56 -15.61 -9.46
CA ARG A 98 -4.58 -17.05 -9.10
C ARG A 98 -4.10 -17.34 -7.68
N ALA A 99 -3.33 -16.43 -7.09
CA ALA A 99 -2.80 -16.58 -5.73
C ALA A 99 -3.75 -16.03 -4.65
N GLY A 100 -4.74 -15.23 -5.04
CA GLY A 100 -5.83 -14.79 -4.17
C GLY A 100 -6.97 -15.80 -4.13
#